data_AF-A0A9Q0YMK8-F1
#
_entry.id   AF-A0A9Q0YMK8-F1
#
_cell.length_a   1.000
_cell.length_b   1.000
_cell.length_c   1.000
_cell.angle_alpha   90.00
_cell.angle_beta   90.00
_cell.angle_gamma   90.00
#
_symmetry.space_group_name_H-M   'P 1'
#
loop_
_entity.id
_entity.type
_entity.pdbx_description
1 polymer ?
#
loop_
_entity_poly.entity_id
_entity_poly.type
_entity_poly.pdbx_seq_one_letter_code
_entity_poly.pdbx_strand_id
1 'polypeptide(L)'
;MVPKSPTETLLISPKIGKYSIPYHLFTDPQSIKWKGRICCKDGKNILKKSNRDGTDEWQAIPDWRNTPAEGQSSSPVQKLMSRRTQTLLPTMQALLQPKVVENVTKENVLRRQK
;
A
#
# COMPACT_ATOMS: atom_id res chain seq x y z
N MET A 1 30.72 28.77 3.20
CA MET A 1 31.26 27.38 3.20
C MET A 1 30.25 26.49 3.93
N VAL A 2 29.78 25.42 3.28
CA VAL A 2 28.84 24.40 3.82
C VAL A 2 29.66 23.12 4.05
N PRO A 3 29.14 22.07 4.70
CA PRO A 3 28.85 21.80 6.12
C PRO A 3 29.71 20.62 6.64
N LYS A 4 29.46 20.05 7.84
CA LYS A 4 29.61 18.59 8.07
C LYS A 4 28.57 18.04 9.06
N SER A 5 27.83 17.02 8.63
CA SER A 5 27.23 15.94 9.45
C SER A 5 28.10 14.67 9.27
N PRO A 6 27.78 13.44 9.76
CA PRO A 6 26.72 12.96 10.66
C PRO A 6 27.24 11.93 11.73
N THR A 7 26.30 11.25 12.42
CA THR A 7 26.40 9.87 12.99
C THR A 7 27.24 9.60 14.24
N GLU A 8 26.58 9.23 15.36
CA GLU A 8 26.72 7.95 16.10
C GLU A 8 26.07 8.08 17.50
N THR A 9 24.99 7.35 17.76
CA THR A 9 24.83 6.63 19.03
C THR A 9 23.84 5.48 18.82
N LEU A 10 24.28 4.31 19.23
CA LEU A 10 23.76 2.98 18.96
C LEU A 10 22.73 2.51 20.02
N LEU A 11 21.76 1.71 19.56
CA LEU A 11 21.21 0.48 20.18
C LEU A 11 20.43 0.51 21.50
N ILE A 12 19.11 0.34 21.41
CA ILE A 12 18.38 -0.76 22.10
C ILE A 12 17.30 -1.27 21.13
N SER A 13 17.44 -2.50 20.63
CA SER A 13 16.44 -3.17 19.79
C SER A 13 16.01 -4.49 20.43
N PRO A 14 14.73 -4.69 20.78
CA PRO A 14 14.24 -6.01 21.14
C PRO A 14 14.28 -6.89 19.89
N LYS A 15 15.04 -7.98 19.92
CA LYS A 15 15.12 -8.95 18.82
C LYS A 15 13.79 -9.68 18.70
N ILE A 16 12.91 -9.20 17.83
CA ILE A 16 11.68 -9.90 17.43
C ILE A 16 11.83 -10.35 15.97
N GLY A 17 12.51 -11.49 15.76
CA GLY A 17 12.45 -12.28 14.51
C GLY A 17 13.06 -11.68 13.23
N LYS A 18 13.17 -12.51 12.19
CA LYS A 18 14.00 -12.35 10.98
C LYS A 18 13.61 -11.20 10.02
N TYR A 19 12.70 -10.32 10.40
CA TYR A 19 12.28 -9.17 9.61
C TYR A 19 12.67 -7.87 10.34
N SER A 20 13.88 -7.39 10.10
CA SER A 20 14.32 -6.07 10.59
C SER A 20 13.66 -4.99 9.74
N ILE A 21 12.41 -4.62 10.06
CA ILE A 21 11.80 -3.40 9.55
C ILE A 21 12.61 -2.24 10.16
N PRO A 22 13.23 -1.36 9.36
CA PRO A 22 14.11 -0.36 9.91
C PRO A 22 13.31 0.66 10.74
N TYR A 23 13.73 0.86 12.00
CA TYR A 23 13.03 1.65 13.01
C TYR A 23 12.69 3.09 12.58
N HIS A 24 13.46 3.67 11.64
CA HIS A 24 13.23 5.03 11.15
C HIS A 24 11.87 5.22 10.44
N LEU A 25 11.27 4.17 9.89
CA LEU A 25 10.00 4.27 9.17
C LEU A 25 8.79 4.42 10.12
N PHE A 26 8.96 4.01 11.38
CA PHE A 26 7.96 4.03 12.46
C PHE A 26 8.20 5.14 13.49
N THR A 27 9.30 5.88 13.41
CA THR A 27 9.62 6.94 14.38
C THR A 27 9.42 8.34 13.86
N ASP A 28 9.41 8.57 12.53
CA ASP A 28 9.09 9.89 11.97
C ASP A 28 7.59 10.19 12.14
N PRO A 29 7.21 11.10 13.06
CA PRO A 29 5.80 11.37 13.35
C PRO A 29 5.06 11.95 12.15
N GLN A 30 5.75 12.63 11.22
CA GLN A 30 5.11 13.23 10.05
C GLN A 30 4.77 12.19 8.99
N SER A 31 5.69 11.29 8.68
CA SER A 31 5.47 10.16 7.76
C SER A 31 4.30 9.28 8.23
N ILE A 32 4.22 8.95 9.53
CA ILE A 32 3.14 8.14 10.10
C ILE A 32 1.81 8.87 10.04
N LYS A 33 1.77 10.15 10.45
CA LYS A 33 0.56 10.97 10.41
C LYS A 33 0.02 11.08 8.99
N TRP A 34 0.86 11.33 8.00
CA TRP A 34 0.43 11.52 6.63
C TRP A 34 -0.05 10.21 5.97
N LYS A 35 0.75 9.13 6.05
CA LYS A 35 0.40 7.83 5.44
C LYS A 35 -0.84 7.20 6.08
N GLY A 36 -0.93 7.24 7.41
CA GLY A 36 -2.08 6.73 8.15
C GLY A 36 -3.36 7.50 7.84
N ARG A 37 -3.29 8.83 7.73
CA ARG A 37 -4.45 9.67 7.38
C ARG A 37 -5.01 9.33 6.00
N ILE A 38 -4.15 9.12 4.99
CA ILE A 38 -4.59 8.78 3.63
C ILE A 38 -5.30 7.43 3.62
N CYS A 39 -4.68 6.40 4.21
CA CYS A 39 -5.29 5.07 4.30
C CYS A 39 -6.67 5.11 5.00
N CYS A 40 -6.76 5.80 6.14
CA CYS A 40 -8.02 5.95 6.87
C CYS A 40 -9.07 6.75 6.08
N LYS A 41 -8.66 7.73 5.27
CA LYS A 41 -9.56 8.51 4.43
C LYS A 41 -10.16 7.64 3.32
N ASP A 42 -9.32 6.85 2.65
CA ASP A 42 -9.76 5.95 1.58
C ASP A 42 -10.69 4.87 2.12
N GLY A 43 -10.34 4.23 3.23
CA GLY A 43 -11.20 3.25 3.90
C GLY A 43 -12.58 3.82 4.26
N LYS A 44 -12.63 5.04 4.84
CA LYS A 44 -13.90 5.73 5.14
C LYS A 44 -14.71 6.03 3.88
N ASN A 45 -14.06 6.39 2.78
CA ASN A 45 -14.75 6.67 1.52
C ASN A 45 -15.37 5.39 0.92
N ILE A 46 -14.66 4.26 1.00
CA ILE A 46 -15.17 2.95 0.54
C ILE A 46 -16.43 2.59 1.31
N LEU A 47 -16.40 2.65 2.64
CA LEU A 47 -17.55 2.32 3.49
C LEU A 47 -18.74 3.26 3.28
N LYS A 48 -18.48 4.56 3.07
CA LYS A 48 -19.55 5.53 2.75
C LYS A 48 -20.19 5.25 1.39
N LYS A 49 -19.40 4.78 0.42
CA LYS A 49 -19.90 4.42 -0.90
C LYS A 49 -20.74 3.15 -0.84
N SER A 50 -20.26 2.12 -0.15
CA SER A 50 -21.02 0.87 0.00
C SER A 50 -22.36 1.11 0.71
N ASN A 51 -22.36 1.93 1.77
CA ASN A 51 -23.59 2.30 2.48
C ASN A 51 -24.59 3.06 1.59
N ARG A 52 -24.11 3.97 0.73
CA ARG A 52 -24.94 4.69 -0.24
C ARG A 52 -25.52 3.77 -1.30
N ASP A 53 -24.69 2.86 -1.81
CA ASP A 53 -25.06 1.95 -2.90
C ASP A 53 -25.85 0.73 -2.39
N GLY A 54 -26.02 0.58 -1.07
CA GLY A 54 -26.70 -0.56 -0.45
C GLY A 54 -25.96 -1.89 -0.60
N THR A 55 -24.65 -1.84 -0.86
CA THR A 55 -23.80 -3.02 -1.07
C THR A 55 -23.11 -3.43 0.22
N ASP A 56 -22.73 -4.71 0.32
CA ASP A 56 -22.00 -5.22 1.48
C ASP A 56 -20.63 -4.52 1.63
N GLU A 57 -20.44 -3.90 2.78
CA GLU A 57 -19.21 -3.19 3.17
C GLU A 57 -17.99 -4.11 3.15
N TRP A 58 -18.18 -5.38 3.51
CA TRP A 58 -17.11 -6.37 3.54
C TRP A 58 -16.69 -6.84 2.16
N GLN A 59 -17.58 -6.73 1.17
CA GLN A 59 -17.27 -7.01 -0.23
C GLN A 59 -16.57 -5.83 -0.91
N ALA A 60 -16.93 -4.59 -0.53
CA ALA A 60 -16.37 -3.38 -1.11
C ALA A 60 -14.85 -3.24 -0.92
N ILE A 61 -14.30 -3.75 0.18
CA ILE A 61 -12.85 -3.70 0.47
C ILE A 61 -12.04 -4.62 -0.48
N PRO A 62 -12.36 -5.92 -0.62
CA PRO A 62 -11.81 -6.80 -1.65
C PRO A 62 -11.92 -6.24 -3.07
N ASP A 63 -13.05 -5.64 -3.42
CA ASP A 63 -13.26 -5.10 -4.75
C ASP A 63 -12.37 -3.87 -5.01
N TRP A 64 -12.25 -2.97 -4.02
CA TRP A 64 -11.34 -1.84 -4.10
C TRP A 64 -9.87 -2.27 -4.25
N ARG A 65 -9.41 -3.24 -3.46
CA ARG A 65 -8.00 -3.70 -3.53
C ARG A 65 -7.67 -4.44 -4.83
N ASN A 66 -8.66 -5.02 -5.49
CA ASN A 66 -8.53 -5.76 -6.76
C ASN A 66 -8.69 -4.87 -7.99
N THR A 67 -9.24 -3.65 -7.82
CA THR A 67 -9.46 -2.71 -8.93
C THR A 67 -8.25 -1.79 -9.12
N PRO A 68 -7.67 -1.71 -10.33
CA PRO A 68 -6.62 -0.73 -10.61
C PRO A 68 -7.18 0.70 -10.53
N ALA A 69 -6.42 1.60 -9.92
CA ALA A 69 -6.76 3.02 -9.90
C ALA A 69 -6.60 3.65 -11.29
N GLU A 70 -7.30 4.76 -11.54
CA GLU A 70 -7.22 5.48 -12.81
C GLU A 70 -5.76 5.83 -13.16
N GLY A 71 -5.37 5.52 -14.41
CA GLY A 71 -4.01 5.73 -14.88
C GLY A 71 -2.95 4.82 -14.25
N GLN A 72 -3.34 3.71 -13.62
CA GLN A 72 -2.42 2.68 -13.11
C GLN A 72 -2.69 1.34 -13.81
N SER A 73 -1.63 0.63 -14.16
CA SER A 73 -1.74 -0.70 -14.78
C SER A 73 -2.00 -1.83 -13.77
N SER A 74 -1.85 -1.54 -12.47
CA SER A 74 -1.86 -2.55 -11.41
C SER A 74 -2.71 -2.13 -10.21
N SER A 75 -3.39 -3.13 -9.63
CA SER A 75 -4.24 -2.98 -8.44
C SER A 75 -3.42 -2.84 -7.15
N PRO A 76 -3.99 -2.26 -6.08
CA PRO A 76 -3.34 -2.16 -4.77
C PRO A 76 -2.79 -3.49 -4.25
N VAL A 77 -3.55 -4.58 -4.38
CA VAL A 77 -3.13 -5.90 -3.89
C VAL A 77 -1.98 -6.48 -4.72
N GLN A 78 -1.94 -6.21 -6.03
CA GLN A 78 -0.82 -6.64 -6.87
C GLN A 78 0.46 -5.87 -6.54
N LYS A 79 0.36 -4.58 -6.20
CA LYS A 79 1.51 -3.79 -5.75
C LYS A 79 2.05 -4.25 -4.40
N LEU A 80 1.17 -4.68 -3.50
CA LEU A 80 1.54 -5.09 -2.14
C LEU A 80 2.00 -6.55 -2.06
N MET A 81 1.24 -7.47 -2.67
CA MET A 81 1.41 -8.91 -2.51
C MET A 81 1.92 -9.60 -3.80
N SER A 82 2.15 -8.83 -4.87
CA SER A 82 2.51 -9.37 -6.19
C SER A 82 1.54 -10.43 -6.70
N ARG A 83 0.28 -10.49 -6.27
CA ARG A 83 -0.69 -11.49 -6.72
C ARG A 83 -2.08 -10.90 -6.84
N ARG A 84 -2.97 -11.56 -7.59
CA ARG A 84 -4.41 -11.24 -7.56
C ARG A 84 -5.10 -12.07 -6.47
N THR A 85 -6.15 -11.51 -5.89
CA THR A 85 -7.00 -12.25 -4.93
C THR A 85 -8.23 -12.78 -5.64
N GLN A 86 -8.88 -13.78 -5.02
CA GLN A 86 -10.11 -14.33 -5.56
C GLN A 86 -11.20 -13.24 -5.58
N THR A 87 -11.95 -13.24 -6.67
CA THR A 87 -13.16 -12.43 -6.87
C THR A 87 -14.35 -13.36 -7.02
N LEU A 88 -15.56 -12.80 -7.09
CA LEU A 88 -16.78 -13.60 -7.33
C LEU A 88 -16.77 -14.31 -8.69
N LEU A 89 -16.01 -13.78 -9.65
CA LEU A 89 -15.86 -14.41 -10.95
C LEU A 89 -14.79 -15.50 -10.90
N PRO A 90 -15.00 -16.63 -11.59
CA PRO A 90 -13.98 -17.66 -11.68
C PRO A 90 -12.73 -17.07 -12.33
N THR A 91 -11.63 -17.08 -11.57
CA THR A 91 -10.33 -16.57 -12.01
C THR A 91 -9.38 -17.72 -12.25
N MET A 92 -8.56 -17.61 -13.30
CA MET A 92 -7.56 -18.64 -13.60
C MET A 92 -6.57 -18.77 -12.43
N GLN A 93 -6.26 -20.01 -12.04
CA GLN A 93 -5.33 -20.30 -10.94
C GLN A 93 -3.95 -19.68 -11.15
N ALA A 94 -3.51 -19.55 -12.41
CA ALA A 94 -2.26 -18.89 -12.78
C ALA A 94 -2.19 -17.41 -12.32
N LEU A 95 -3.32 -16.70 -12.26
CA LEU A 95 -3.37 -15.31 -11.82
C LEU A 95 -3.33 -15.15 -10.29
N LEU A 96 -3.67 -16.20 -9.56
CA LEU A 96 -3.60 -16.25 -8.11
C LEU A 96 -2.17 -16.49 -7.61
N GLN A 97 -1.26 -16.89 -8.49
CA GLN A 97 0.16 -17.05 -8.19
C GLN A 97 0.87 -15.70 -8.14
N PRO A 98 1.91 -15.56 -7.30
CA PRO A 98 2.66 -14.33 -7.21
C PRO A 98 3.45 -14.06 -8.50
N LYS A 99 3.21 -12.91 -9.11
CA LYS A 99 3.93 -12.30 -10.22
C LYS A 99 4.29 -10.85 -9.88
N VAL A 100 5.59 -10.54 -9.91
CA VAL A 100 6.11 -9.19 -9.66
C VAL A 100 5.54 -8.22 -10.70
N VAL A 101 5.02 -7.08 -10.22
CA VAL A 101 4.52 -6.01 -11.09
C VAL A 101 5.69 -5.11 -11.48
N GLU A 102 5.92 -4.98 -12.78
CA GLU A 102 6.97 -4.13 -13.33
C GLU A 102 6.51 -2.66 -13.44
N ASN A 103 7.47 -1.74 -13.56
CA ASN A 103 7.25 -0.30 -13.83
C ASN A 103 6.46 0.51 -12.78
N VAL A 104 6.14 -0.07 -11.62
CA VAL A 104 5.42 0.62 -10.51
C VAL A 104 6.11 1.94 -10.12
N THR A 105 7.44 1.96 -10.06
CA THR A 105 8.20 3.17 -9.71
C THR A 105 8.04 4.26 -10.76
N LYS A 106 8.10 3.90 -12.05
CA LYS A 106 7.96 4.86 -13.16
C LYS A 106 6.55 5.45 -13.20
N GLU A 107 5.52 4.62 -13.03
CA GLU A 107 4.12 5.07 -12.96
C GLU A 107 3.88 6.02 -11.78
N ASN A 108 4.44 5.70 -10.60
CA ASN A 108 4.30 6.55 -9.42
C ASN A 108 5.00 7.91 -9.59
N VAL A 109 6.15 7.95 -10.25
CA VAL A 109 6.86 9.20 -10.56
C VAL A 109 6.04 10.06 -11.52
N LEU A 110 5.55 9.47 -12.60
CA LEU A 110 4.71 10.19 -13.57
C LEU A 110 3.45 10.77 -12.91
N ARG A 111 2.81 10.02 -12.01
CA ARG A 111 1.63 10.50 -11.28
C ARG A 111 1.94 11.69 -10.36
N ARG A 112 3.13 11.74 -9.76
CA ARG A 112 3.53 12.86 -8.88
C ARG A 112 3.86 14.14 -9.64
N GLN A 113 4.12 14.04 -10.95
CA GLN A 113 4.47 15.16 -11.83
C GLN A 113 3.25 15.81 -12.49
N LYS A 114 2.06 15.18 -12.36
CA LYS A 114 0.77 15.74 -12.77
C LYS A 114 0.10 16.41 -11.59
#